data_AF-A0A9X7KG45-F1
#
_entry.id   AF-A0A9X7KG45-F1
#
_cell.length_a   1.000
_cell.length_b   1.000
_cell.length_c   1.000
_cell.angle_alpha   90.00
_cell.angle_beta   90.00
_cell.angle_gamma   90.00
#
_symmetry.space_group_name_H-M   'P 1'
#
loop_
_entity.id
_entity.type
_entity.pdbx_description
1 polymer ?
#
loop_
_entity_poly.entity_id
_entity_poly.type
_entity_poly.pdbx_seq_one_letter_code
_entity_poly.pdbx_strand_id
1 'polypeptide(L)' 'VHALTHLQDKEDNNPRGPVVEYTNIILKEMGHTSPPRIAYESSN' A
#
# COMPACT_ATOMS: atom_id res chain seq x y z
N VAL A 1 -5.83 2.82 6.89
CA VAL A 1 -4.47 2.50 7.38
C VAL A 1 -3.77 3.73 7.94
N HIS A 2 -3.65 4.86 7.21
CA HIS A 2 -3.03 6.11 7.71
C HIS A 2 -3.43 6.51 9.14
N ALA A 3 -4.72 6.69 9.41
CA ALA A 3 -5.18 7.15 10.73
C ALA A 3 -4.87 6.17 11.87
N LEU A 4 -4.64 4.90 11.56
CA LEU A 4 -4.34 3.85 12.54
C LEU A 4 -2.82 3.73 12.79
N THR A 5 -2.00 3.97 11.77
CA THR A 5 -0.55 3.78 11.84
C THR A 5 0.24 5.08 11.95
N HIS A 6 -0.39 6.23 11.64
CA HIS A 6 0.25 7.54 11.50
C HIS A 6 1.41 7.56 10.47
N LEU A 7 1.47 6.57 9.58
CA LEU A 7 2.47 6.48 8.51
C LEU A 7 2.01 7.26 7.27
N GLN A 8 2.98 7.77 6.52
CA GLN A 8 2.78 8.38 5.21
C GLN A 8 2.90 7.33 4.10
N ASP A 9 2.38 7.62 2.90
CA ASP A 9 2.57 6.74 1.74
C ASP A 9 4.00 6.78 1.21
N LYS A 10 4.68 7.94 1.33
CA LYS A 10 6.01 8.13 0.79
C LYS A 10 7.06 7.48 1.70
N GLU A 11 7.90 6.65 1.12
CA GLU A 11 9.07 6.07 1.75
C GLU A 11 10.24 6.08 0.76
N ASP A 12 11.37 6.62 1.18
CA ASP A 12 12.54 6.73 0.31
C ASP A 12 13.05 5.34 -0.10
N ASN A 13 13.31 5.16 -1.39
CA ASN A 13 13.69 3.88 -2.01
C ASN A 13 12.63 2.75 -1.94
N ASN A 14 11.38 3.04 -1.57
CA ASN A 14 10.27 2.09 -1.69
C ASN A 14 9.21 2.61 -2.68
N PRO A 15 8.96 1.92 -3.80
CA PRO A 15 7.99 2.37 -4.80
C PRO A 15 6.53 2.30 -4.32
N ARG A 16 6.21 1.52 -3.28
CA ARG A 16 4.86 1.38 -2.72
C ARG A 16 4.67 2.20 -1.45
N GLY A 17 5.68 2.16 -0.59
CA GLY A 17 5.61 2.65 0.77
C GLY A 17 4.69 1.83 1.68
N PRO A 18 4.73 2.12 2.99
CA PRO A 18 4.23 1.20 4.02
C PRO A 18 2.70 1.08 4.00
N VAL A 19 1.99 2.16 3.70
CA VAL A 19 0.52 2.16 3.71
C VAL A 19 -0.07 1.33 2.58
N VAL A 20 0.54 1.37 1.40
CA VAL A 20 0.15 0.55 0.26
C VAL A 20 0.37 -0.94 0.57
N GLU A 21 1.49 -1.29 1.22
CA GLU A 21 1.78 -2.67 1.58
C GLU A 21 0.80 -3.23 2.61
N TYR A 22 0.53 -2.49 3.69
CA TYR A 22 -0.50 -2.88 4.66
C TYR A 22 -1.87 -3.04 4.01
N THR A 23 -2.24 -2.12 3.12
CA THR A 23 -3.54 -2.18 2.43
C THR A 23 -3.63 -3.41 1.54
N ASN A 24 -2.57 -3.76 0.81
CA ASN A 24 -2.53 -4.97 -0.02
C ASN A 24 -2.72 -6.24 0.81
N ILE A 25 -2.06 -6.35 1.97
CA ILE A 25 -2.18 -7.49 2.88
C ILE A 25 -3.62 -7.60 3.40
N ILE A 26 -4.17 -6.52 3.96
CA ILE A 26 -5.52 -6.50 4.53
C ILE A 26 -6.56 -6.88 3.46
N LEU A 27 -6.44 -6.34 2.24
CA LEU A 27 -7.36 -6.69 1.15
C LEU A 27 -7.27 -8.18 0.79
N LYS A 28 -6.07 -8.76 0.74
CA LYS A 28 -5.92 -10.19 0.45
C LYS A 28 -6.45 -11.08 1.57
N GLU A 29 -6.23 -10.72 2.82
CA GLU A 29 -6.77 -11.43 3.98
C GLU A 29 -8.30 -11.36 4.04
N MET A 30 -8.91 -10.27 3.57
CA MET A 30 -10.36 -10.14 3.41
C MET A 30 -10.93 -10.88 2.19
N GLY A 31 -10.10 -11.61 1.43
CA GLY A 31 -10.53 -12.33 0.22
C GLY A 31 -10.79 -11.43 -0.98
N HIS A 32 -10.25 -10.20 -1.01
CA HIS A 32 -10.44 -9.28 -2.11
C HIS A 32 -9.66 -9.74 -3.38
N THR A 33 -10.36 -9.81 -4.50
CA THR A 33 -9.83 -10.38 -5.74
C THR A 33 -8.95 -9.42 -6.53
N SER A 34 -8.97 -8.11 -6.23
CA SER A 34 -8.16 -7.13 -6.95
C SER A 34 -6.66 -7.47 -6.90
N PRO A 35 -5.90 -7.16 -7.96
CA PRO A 35 -4.45 -7.29 -7.91
C PRO A 35 -3.86 -6.33 -6.86
N PRO A 36 -2.75 -6.70 -6.20
CA PRO A 36 -2.02 -5.79 -5.32
C PRO A 36 -1.53 -4.55 -6.08
N ARG A 37 -1.52 -3.40 -5.41
CA ARG A 37 -0.92 -2.18 -5.94
C ARG A 37 0.60 -2.26 -5.83
N ILE A 38 1.30 -2.19 -6.97
CA ILE A 38 2.76 -2.40 -7.06
C ILE A 38 3.60 -1.12 -6.94
N ALA A 39 2.99 0.05 -7.11
CA ALA A 39 3.60 1.36 -6.93
C ALA A 39 2.56 2.38 -6.42
N TYR A 40 3.00 3.34 -5.60
CA TYR A 40 2.16 4.44 -5.13
C TYR A 40 1.92 5.43 -6.27
N GLU A 41 2.96 5.89 -6.95
CA GLU A 41 2.81 6.76 -8.12
C GLU A 41 2.76 5.94 -9.41
N SER A 42 1.99 6.42 -10.40
CA SER A 42 2.05 5.88 -11.75
C SER A 42 3.42 6.21 -12.34
N SER A 43 4.16 5.22 -12.82
CA SER A 43 5.36 5.47 -13.62
C SER A 43 4.93 6.20 -14.90
N ASN A 44 5.33 7.47 -15.04
CA ASN A 44 5.06 8.28 -16.23
C ASN A 44 6.23 8.16 -17.22
#